data_AF-A0A090YW00-F1
#
_entry.id   AF-A0A090YW00-F1
#
_cell.length_a   1.000
_cell.length_b   1.000
_cell.length_c   1.000
_cell.angle_alpha   90.00
_cell.angle_beta   90.00
_cell.angle_gamma   90.00
#
_symmetry.space_group_name_H-M   'P 1'
#
loop_
_entity.id
_entity.type
_entity.pdbx_description
1 polymer ?
#
loop_
_entity_poly.entity_id
_entity_poly.type
_entity_poly.pdbx_seq_one_letter_code
_entity_poly.pdbx_strand_id
1 'polypeptide(L)'
;MHLQANGIIGYQEAVVSQLLLIVDGEGFVCGADKEKLKVKAGQAVFLEKGEFHETSTENGLIAIVMESENLENGILMPIGEEEA
;
A
#
# COMPACT_ATOMS: atom_id res chain seq x y z
N MET A 1 -2.82 -8.63 4.53
CA MET A 1 -1.42 -9.01 4.27
C MET A 1 -0.62 -8.90 5.57
N HIS A 2 0.20 -9.90 5.89
CA HIS A 2 1.03 -9.91 7.10
C HIS A 2 2.44 -10.36 6.73
N LEU A 3 3.42 -9.49 6.95
CA LEU A 3 4.84 -9.78 6.83
C LEU A 3 5.44 -9.93 8.22
N GLN A 4 6.10 -11.06 8.47
CA GLN A 4 6.95 -11.24 9.64
C GLN A 4 8.21 -10.38 9.52
N ALA A 5 9.02 -10.32 10.59
CA ALA A 5 10.35 -9.71 10.55
C ALA A 5 11.16 -10.24 9.36
N ASN A 6 11.82 -9.33 8.64
CA ASN A 6 12.55 -9.58 7.38
C ASN A 6 11.68 -10.09 6.21
N GLY A 7 10.36 -9.97 6.30
CA GLY A 7 9.44 -10.37 5.24
C GLY A 7 9.53 -9.46 4.01
N ILE A 8 9.42 -10.06 2.82
CA ILE A 8 9.50 -9.36 1.53
C ILE A 8 8.43 -9.92 0.59
N ILE A 9 7.69 -9.01 -0.05
CA ILE A 9 6.95 -9.28 -1.28
C ILE A 9 7.79 -8.72 -2.39
N GLY A 10 8.39 -9.63 -3.17
CA GLY A 10 9.36 -9.30 -4.19
C GLY A 10 8.78 -8.40 -5.28
N TYR A 11 9.68 -7.81 -6.04
CA TYR A 11 9.35 -6.88 -7.11
C TYR A 11 8.39 -7.48 -8.16
N GLN A 12 7.17 -6.95 -8.24
CA GLN A 12 6.11 -7.44 -9.12
C GLN A 12 5.27 -6.28 -9.67
N GLU A 13 4.57 -6.53 -10.78
CA GLU A 13 3.66 -5.57 -11.39
C GLU A 13 2.29 -5.56 -10.67
N ALA A 14 1.74 -4.38 -10.41
CA ALA A 14 0.35 -4.22 -10.01
C ALA A 14 -0.57 -4.42 -11.24
N VAL A 15 -1.12 -5.62 -11.41
CA VAL A 15 -1.99 -5.96 -12.56
C VAL A 15 -3.34 -5.21 -12.58
N VAL A 16 -3.72 -4.63 -11.43
CA VAL A 16 -4.82 -3.68 -11.21
C VAL A 16 -4.35 -2.66 -10.17
N SER A 17 -5.01 -1.50 -10.08
CA SER A 17 -4.68 -0.51 -9.04
C SER A 17 -4.88 -1.09 -7.64
N GLN A 18 -3.94 -0.82 -6.74
CA GLN A 18 -3.95 -1.34 -5.37
C GLN A 18 -3.74 -0.22 -4.35
N LEU A 19 -4.40 -0.33 -3.20
CA LEU A 19 -4.17 0.50 -2.02
C LEU A 19 -3.66 -0.40 -0.89
N LEU A 20 -2.40 -0.19 -0.48
CA LEU A 20 -1.80 -0.79 0.70
C LEU A 20 -2.02 0.15 1.90
N LEU A 21 -2.95 -0.20 2.79
CA LEU A 21 -3.17 0.52 4.05
C LEU A 21 -2.40 -0.18 5.17
N ILE A 22 -1.38 0.48 5.72
CA ILE A 22 -0.59 -0.08 6.82
C ILE A 22 -1.38 0.08 8.12
N VAL A 23 -1.69 -1.02 8.78
CA VAL A 23 -2.51 -1.03 10.01
C VAL A 23 -1.70 -1.34 11.27
N ASP A 24 -0.55 -1.99 11.12
CA ASP A 24 0.41 -2.22 12.21
C ASP A 24 1.83 -2.37 11.68
N GLY A 25 2.82 -2.01 12.51
CA GLY A 25 4.24 -2.10 12.17
C GLY A 25 4.75 -1.03 11.19
N GLU A 26 5.91 -1.30 10.62
CA GLU A 26 6.60 -0.42 9.65
C GLU A 26 7.39 -1.22 8.62
N GLY A 27 7.68 -0.59 7.49
CA GLY A 27 8.40 -1.22 6.39
C GLY A 27 8.83 -0.22 5.33
N PHE A 28 9.14 -0.75 4.15
CA PHE A 28 9.55 0.01 2.99
C PHE A 28 8.76 -0.44 1.77
N VAL A 29 8.36 0.52 0.95
CA VAL A 29 7.83 0.28 -0.39
C VAL A 29 8.74 0.98 -1.39
N CYS A 30 9.03 0.36 -2.52
CA CYS A 30 9.72 1.01 -3.63
C CYS A 30 9.05 0.70 -4.95
N GLY A 31 9.08 1.67 -5.86
CA GLY A 31 8.58 1.55 -7.23
C GLY A 31 9.69 1.20 -8.23
N ALA A 32 9.53 1.66 -9.46
CA ALA A 32 10.48 1.41 -10.55
C ALA A 32 11.87 2.04 -10.35
N ASP A 33 11.95 3.15 -9.61
CA ASP A 33 13.20 3.84 -9.26
C ASP A 33 14.02 3.11 -8.19
N LYS A 34 13.44 2.09 -7.54
CA LYS A 34 14.02 1.34 -6.42
C LYS A 34 14.33 2.20 -5.19
N GLU A 35 13.82 3.43 -5.12
CA GLU A 35 13.96 4.25 -3.91
C GLU A 35 13.04 3.70 -2.82
N LYS A 36 13.62 3.37 -1.66
CA LYS A 36 12.87 2.82 -0.53
C LYS A 36 12.18 3.95 0.25
N LEU A 37 10.87 4.03 0.11
CA LEU A 37 10.03 4.91 0.91
C LEU A 37 9.59 4.19 2.19
N LYS A 38 9.93 4.77 3.34
CA LYS A 38 9.53 4.23 4.64
C LYS A 38 8.05 4.47 4.88
N VAL A 39 7.34 3.42 5.32
CA VAL A 39 5.92 3.45 5.66
C VAL A 39 5.67 2.88 7.05
N LYS A 40 4.62 3.33 7.73
CA LYS A 40 4.20 2.86 9.05
C LYS A 40 2.68 2.87 9.21
N ALA A 41 2.20 2.25 10.28
CA ALA A 41 0.78 2.23 10.65
C ALA A 41 0.12 3.62 10.53
N GLY A 42 -1.08 3.64 9.92
CA GLY A 42 -1.86 4.84 9.62
C GLY A 42 -1.50 5.52 8.29
N GLN A 43 -0.50 5.03 7.56
CA GLN A 43 -0.19 5.49 6.20
C GLN A 43 -0.72 4.51 5.15
N ALA A 44 -0.90 5.02 3.94
CA ALA A 44 -1.27 4.22 2.79
C ALA A 44 -0.35 4.49 1.60
N VAL A 45 -0.18 3.48 0.75
CA VAL A 45 0.51 3.56 -0.53
C VAL A 45 -0.47 3.16 -1.61
N PHE A 46 -0.64 4.02 -2.61
CA PHE A 46 -1.41 3.71 -3.80
C PHE A 46 -0.45 3.29 -4.91
N LEU A 47 -0.72 2.15 -5.52
CA LEU A 47 0.06 1.57 -6.61
C LEU A 47 -0.80 1.60 -7.86
N GLU A 48 -0.34 2.27 -8.89
CA GLU A 48 -1.07 2.37 -10.14
C GLU A 48 -1.01 1.07 -10.94
N LYS A 49 -2.04 0.78 -11.74
CA LYS A 49 -2.02 -0.35 -12.65
C LYS A 49 -0.81 -0.26 -13.60
N GLY A 50 -0.03 -1.33 -13.68
CA GLY A 50 1.22 -1.40 -14.44
C GLY A 50 2.46 -0.94 -13.67
N GLU A 51 2.30 -0.42 -12.45
CA GLU A 51 3.42 -0.03 -11.60
C GLU A 51 4.10 -1.26 -11.00
N PHE A 52 5.41 -1.37 -11.22
CA PHE A 52 6.20 -2.38 -10.53
C PHE A 52 6.63 -1.90 -9.15
N HIS A 53 6.46 -2.75 -8.16
CA HIS A 53 6.71 -2.40 -6.77
C HIS A 53 7.23 -3.58 -5.96
N GLU A 54 7.91 -3.28 -4.86
CA GLU A 54 8.33 -4.24 -3.82
C GLU A 54 7.90 -3.71 -2.46
N THR A 55 7.50 -4.59 -1.55
CA THR A 55 7.21 -4.25 -0.15
C THR A 55 8.05 -5.12 0.77
N SER A 56 8.76 -4.50 1.72
CA SER A 56 9.61 -5.22 2.67
C SER A 56 9.47 -4.65 4.08
N THR A 57 9.88 -5.41 5.09
CA THR A 57 9.95 -4.96 6.49
C THR A 57 11.13 -5.58 7.21
N GLU A 58 11.70 -4.86 8.18
CA GLU A 58 12.72 -5.39 9.08
C GLU A 58 12.07 -6.03 10.32
N ASN A 59 11.08 -5.38 10.91
CA ASN A 59 10.52 -5.75 12.23
C ASN A 59 9.12 -6.39 12.17
N GLY A 60 8.49 -6.44 10.99
CA GLY A 60 7.12 -6.91 10.80
C GLY A 60 6.17 -5.78 10.40
N LEU A 61 5.16 -6.14 9.62
CA LEU A 61 4.17 -5.22 9.07
C LEU A 61 2.85 -5.94 8.79
N ILE A 62 1.74 -5.31 9.16
CA ILE A 62 0.39 -5.74 8.75
C ILE A 62 -0.22 -4.64 7.89
N ALA A 63 -0.74 -5.02 6.73
CA ALA A 63 -1.47 -4.13 5.85
C ALA A 63 -2.78 -4.76 5.35
N ILE A 64 -3.77 -3.92 5.12
CA ILE A 64 -4.95 -4.26 4.32
C ILE A 64 -4.62 -3.90 2.87
N VAL A 65 -4.84 -4.83 1.96
CA VAL A 65 -4.68 -4.60 0.51
C VAL A 65 -6.07 -4.58 -0.10
N MET A 66 -6.41 -3.47 -0.75
CA MET A 66 -7.62 -3.34 -1.55
C MET A 66 -7.20 -3.21 -3.01
N GLU A 67 -7.77 -4.01 -3.90
CA GLU A 67 -7.42 -4.01 -5.31
C GLU A 67 -8.69 -4.09 -6.16
N SER A 68 -8.75 -3.30 -7.24
CA SER A 68 -9.90 -3.29 -8.15
C SER A 68 -9.56 -2.61 -9.47
N GLU A 69 -10.35 -2.90 -10.50
CA GLU A 69 -10.38 -2.06 -11.69
C GLU A 69 -11.04 -0.71 -11.34
N ASN A 70 -10.39 0.40 -11.69
CA ASN A 70 -10.82 1.77 -11.36
C ASN A 70 -10.94 2.06 -9.84
N LEU A 71 -10.04 1.49 -9.03
CA LEU A 71 -10.05 1.65 -7.56
C LEU A 71 -10.08 3.12 -7.12
N GLU A 72 -9.42 4.01 -7.85
CA GLU A 72 -9.37 5.46 -7.62
C GLU A 72 -10.76 6.10 -7.54
N ASN A 73 -11.75 5.56 -8.26
CA ASN A 73 -13.13 6.04 -8.23
C ASN A 73 -13.95 5.40 -7.10
N GLY A 74 -13.50 4.25 -6.57
CA GLY A 74 -14.19 3.49 -5.52
C GLY A 74 -13.78 3.85 -4.09
N ILE A 75 -12.60 4.46 -3.91
CA ILE A 75 -12.07 4.84 -2.58
C ILE A 75 -12.43 6.26 -2.16
N LEU A 76 -13.24 6.97 -2.94
CA LEU A 76 -13.76 8.28 -2.54
C LEU A 76 -14.65 8.11 -1.32
N MET A 77 -14.16 8.55 -0.15
CA MET A 77 -15.04 8.75 1.00
C MET A 77 -15.84 10.03 0.73
N PRO A 78 -17.18 9.96 0.61
CA PRO A 78 -17.99 11.18 0.67
C PRO A 78 -17.71 11.82 2.03
N ILE A 79 -17.05 12.97 2.00
CA ILE A 79 -16.97 13.84 3.18
C ILE A 79 -18.41 14.28 3.39
N GLY A 80 -19.06 13.79 4.45
CA GLY A 80 -20.38 14.28 4.81
C GLY A 80 -20.25 15.79 5.01
N GLU A 81 -21.06 16.57 4.29
CA GLU A 81 -21.25 17.98 4.66
C GLU A 81 -21.73 17.96 6.10
N GLU A 82 -20.93 18.48 7.03
CA GLU A 82 -21.38 18.75 8.39
C GLU A 82 -22.54 19.74 8.24
N GLU A 83 -23.78 19.27 8.45
CA GLU A 83 -24.94 20.15 8.56
C GLU A 83 -24.67 21.12 9.73
N ALA A 84 -24.44 22.39 9.38
CA ALA A 84 -24.19 23.50 10.30
C ALA A 84 -25.45 23.91 11.08
#